data_AF-A0A6N7CXX8-F1
#
_entry.id   AF-A0A6N7CXX8-F1
#
_cell.length_a   1.000
_cell.length_b   1.000
_cell.length_c   1.000
_cell.angle_alpha   90.00
_cell.angle_beta   90.00
_cell.angle_gamma   90.00
#
_symmetry.space_group_name_H-M   'P 1'
#
loop_
_entity.id
_entity.type
_entity.pdbx_description
1 polymer ?
#
loop_
_entity_poly.entity_id
_entity_poly.type
_entity_poly.pdbx_seq_one_letter_code
_entity_poly.pdbx_strand_id
1 'polypeptide(L)'
;MPRDAASLPEWREHVGEALRRRGRGRYRVEAVALRMLDRGVLRIGGEEYAEEHGSRGVATLLREHVTVRADEVQLDFPAKSGVQRTLAFEDAALATALRSLLRADAPPSDRLLVYRRGGKCFEVHADDVNARFKDVAGDEYTVKDLRTWHATVIAAVAFADIGGASSKRARSSAETEVMREVASVLGNTPQVARTSYVDPRVITAFDSGRTIASSLQRARRASSEDAEREVVERAVIRLLGR
;
A
#
# COMPACT_ATOMS: atom_id res chain seq x y z
N MET A 1 12.16 -0.87 12.59
CA MET A 1 11.92 -0.42 11.20
C MET A 1 12.76 -1.28 10.29
N PRO A 2 12.22 -1.84 9.20
CA PRO A 2 12.92 -2.88 8.50
C PRO A 2 14.20 -2.30 7.91
N ARG A 3 15.32 -3.00 8.17
CA ARG A 3 16.49 -2.93 7.29
C ARG A 3 16.12 -3.37 5.86
N ASP A 4 14.92 -3.95 5.69
CA ASP A 4 14.42 -4.64 4.50
C ASP A 4 13.41 -3.84 3.66
N ALA A 5 13.25 -2.53 3.86
CA ALA A 5 12.66 -1.70 2.80
C ALA A 5 13.46 -1.83 1.47
N ALA A 6 14.71 -2.28 1.55
CA ALA A 6 15.55 -2.64 0.43
C ALA A 6 15.07 -3.89 -0.35
N SER A 7 14.29 -4.80 0.25
CA SER A 7 13.74 -5.99 -0.43
C SER A 7 12.39 -5.74 -1.10
N LEU A 8 11.74 -4.60 -0.83
CA LEU A 8 10.45 -4.25 -1.45
C LEU A 8 10.47 -4.21 -2.98
N PRO A 9 11.53 -3.71 -3.66
CA PRO A 9 11.61 -3.78 -5.12
C PRO A 9 11.52 -5.22 -5.64
N GLU A 10 12.34 -6.12 -5.10
CA GLU A 10 12.34 -7.55 -5.46
C GLU A 10 10.98 -8.21 -5.16
N TRP A 11 10.38 -7.89 -4.01
CA TRP A 11 9.04 -8.35 -3.68
C TRP A 11 7.99 -7.89 -4.70
N ARG A 12 8.05 -6.63 -5.16
CA ARG A 12 7.13 -6.10 -6.18
C ARG A 12 7.34 -6.77 -7.54
N GLU A 13 8.58 -7.10 -7.90
CA GLU A 13 8.87 -7.86 -9.13
C GLU A 13 8.18 -9.23 -9.10
N HIS A 14 8.33 -9.98 -7.99
CA HIS A 14 7.65 -11.26 -7.80
C HIS A 14 6.12 -11.15 -7.87
N VAL A 15 5.54 -10.11 -7.26
CA VAL A 15 4.10 -9.82 -7.37
C VAL A 15 3.72 -9.53 -8.84
N GLY A 16 4.51 -8.72 -9.55
CA GLY A 16 4.31 -8.39 -10.95
C GLY A 16 4.34 -9.61 -11.87
N GLU A 17 5.29 -10.53 -11.66
CA GLU A 17 5.35 -11.80 -12.38
C GLU A 17 4.13 -12.67 -12.11
N ALA A 18 3.71 -12.76 -10.85
CA ALA A 18 2.53 -13.53 -10.46
C ALA A 18 1.25 -12.97 -11.10
N LEU A 19 1.10 -11.64 -11.22
CA LEU A 19 -0.03 -10.99 -11.90
C LEU A 19 -0.13 -11.35 -13.39
N ARG A 20 1.02 -11.56 -14.06
CA ARG A 20 1.10 -11.91 -15.49
C ARG A 20 0.75 -13.37 -15.78
N ARG A 21 0.63 -14.23 -14.76
CA ARG A 21 0.24 -15.64 -14.93
C ARG A 21 -1.18 -15.73 -15.53
N ARG A 22 -1.44 -16.77 -16.32
CA ARG A 22 -2.76 -17.00 -16.92
C ARG A 22 -3.75 -17.58 -15.91
N GLY A 23 -5.04 -17.34 -16.17
CA GLY A 23 -6.14 -17.92 -15.38
C GLY A 23 -6.33 -17.26 -14.00
N ARG A 24 -7.05 -17.95 -13.12
CA ARG A 24 -7.43 -17.48 -11.77
C ARG A 24 -6.84 -18.37 -10.68
N GLY A 25 -5.58 -18.78 -10.81
CA GLY A 25 -4.91 -19.63 -9.82
C GLY A 25 -4.57 -18.86 -8.53
N ARG A 26 -4.43 -19.59 -7.42
CA ARG A 26 -4.17 -19.04 -6.07
C ARG A 26 -3.12 -17.93 -6.07
N TYR A 27 -1.91 -18.21 -6.57
CA TYR A 27 -0.80 -17.24 -6.61
C TYR A 27 -1.13 -15.93 -7.32
N ARG A 28 -1.93 -15.97 -8.38
CA ARG A 28 -2.30 -14.75 -9.12
C ARG A 28 -3.28 -13.90 -8.31
N VAL A 29 -4.25 -14.54 -7.65
CA VAL A 29 -5.26 -13.85 -6.84
C VAL A 29 -4.63 -13.26 -5.57
N GLU A 30 -3.71 -13.97 -4.93
CA GLU A 30 -2.92 -13.43 -3.82
C GLU A 30 -2.06 -12.24 -4.27
N ALA A 31 -1.45 -12.32 -5.46
CA ALA A 31 -0.70 -11.19 -6.02
C ALA A 31 -1.58 -9.96 -6.32
N VAL A 32 -2.84 -10.17 -6.73
CA VAL A 32 -3.83 -9.08 -6.84
C VAL A 32 -4.01 -8.41 -5.48
N ALA A 33 -4.25 -9.18 -4.42
CA ALA A 33 -4.42 -8.63 -3.07
C ALA A 33 -3.18 -7.85 -2.61
N LEU A 34 -1.98 -8.42 -2.77
CA LEU A 34 -0.72 -7.80 -2.41
C LEU A 34 -0.46 -6.50 -3.19
N ARG A 35 -0.72 -6.49 -4.51
CA ARG A 35 -0.56 -5.29 -5.33
C ARG A 35 -1.55 -4.19 -4.94
N MET A 36 -2.80 -4.54 -4.60
CA MET A 36 -3.79 -3.58 -4.11
C MET A 36 -3.40 -3.00 -2.74
N LEU A 37 -2.88 -3.83 -1.83
CA LEU A 37 -2.38 -3.38 -0.53
C LEU A 37 -1.25 -2.35 -0.68
N ASP A 38 -0.32 -2.63 -1.59
CA ASP A 38 0.84 -1.77 -1.83
C ASP A 38 0.50 -0.49 -2.59
N ARG A 39 -0.26 -0.56 -3.68
CA ARG A 39 -0.65 0.61 -4.48
C ARG A 39 -1.62 1.54 -3.74
N GLY A 40 -2.63 0.97 -3.09
CA GLY A 40 -3.68 1.76 -2.44
C GLY A 40 -3.43 2.09 -0.98
N VAL A 41 -2.28 1.66 -0.42
CA VAL A 41 -1.95 1.75 1.01
C VAL A 41 -3.13 1.26 1.87
N LEU A 42 -3.70 0.12 1.48
CA LEU A 42 -4.97 -0.37 2.04
C LEU A 42 -4.73 -1.19 3.31
N ARG A 43 -5.81 -1.44 4.05
CA ARG A 43 -5.82 -2.45 5.10
C ARG A 43 -6.19 -3.78 4.48
N ILE A 44 -5.59 -4.85 4.98
CA ILE A 44 -5.98 -6.21 4.59
C ILE A 44 -7.43 -6.51 4.96
N GLY A 45 -7.87 -6.12 6.16
CA GLY A 45 -9.20 -6.48 6.67
C GLY A 45 -9.26 -7.95 7.05
N GLY A 46 -9.90 -8.24 8.19
CA GLY A 46 -10.23 -9.60 8.60
C GLY A 46 -11.73 -9.84 8.46
N GLU A 47 -12.11 -11.09 8.24
CA GLU A 47 -13.48 -11.55 8.06
C GLU A 47 -14.40 -11.16 9.23
N GLU A 48 -13.94 -11.38 10.47
CA GLU A 48 -14.67 -11.09 11.72
C GLU A 48 -15.10 -9.60 11.81
N TYR A 49 -14.20 -8.68 11.43
CA TYR A 49 -14.50 -7.24 11.41
C TYR A 49 -15.47 -6.83 10.30
N ALA A 50 -15.51 -7.57 9.19
CA ALA A 50 -16.34 -7.22 8.05
C ALA A 50 -17.80 -7.64 8.22
N GLU A 51 -18.02 -8.79 8.86
CA GLU A 51 -19.36 -9.32 9.14
C GLU A 51 -20.04 -8.53 10.26
N GLU A 52 -19.31 -8.12 11.30
CA GLU A 52 -19.88 -7.40 12.44
C GLU A 52 -20.13 -5.90 12.19
N HIS A 53 -19.26 -5.23 11.41
CA HIS A 53 -19.26 -3.76 11.30
C HIS A 53 -19.54 -3.25 9.88
N GLY A 54 -19.78 -4.14 8.92
CA GLY A 54 -19.96 -3.80 7.49
C GLY A 54 -18.73 -3.16 6.82
N SER A 55 -17.62 -3.04 7.55
CA SER A 55 -16.37 -2.41 7.11
C SER A 55 -15.51 -3.39 6.33
N ARG A 56 -14.91 -2.98 5.22
CA ARG A 56 -14.13 -3.86 4.34
C ARG A 56 -12.64 -3.52 4.33
N GLY A 57 -11.83 -4.53 4.06
CA GLY A 57 -10.43 -4.41 3.65
C GLY A 57 -10.19 -5.22 2.37
N VAL A 58 -8.96 -5.25 1.86
CA VAL A 58 -8.61 -5.96 0.61
C VAL A 58 -9.06 -7.42 0.61
N ALA A 59 -8.77 -8.13 1.71
CA ALA A 59 -9.37 -9.38 2.18
C ALA A 59 -10.81 -9.56 1.69
N THR A 60 -11.63 -8.60 2.10
CA THR A 60 -13.07 -8.69 2.16
C THR A 60 -13.82 -7.84 1.14
N LEU A 61 -13.11 -7.31 0.13
CA LEU A 61 -13.73 -6.57 -0.96
C LEU A 61 -14.70 -7.45 -1.75
N LEU A 62 -15.80 -6.83 -2.16
CA LEU A 62 -16.77 -7.38 -3.08
C LEU A 62 -16.46 -6.92 -4.50
N ARG A 63 -17.01 -7.63 -5.48
CA ARG A 63 -16.83 -7.30 -6.90
C ARG A 63 -17.40 -5.93 -7.26
N GLU A 64 -18.53 -5.55 -6.64
CA GLU A 64 -19.17 -4.24 -6.83
C GLU A 64 -18.30 -3.06 -6.37
N HIS A 65 -17.38 -3.29 -5.43
CA HIS A 65 -16.46 -2.26 -4.93
C HIS A 65 -15.35 -1.92 -5.92
N VAL A 66 -15.23 -2.65 -7.04
CA VAL A 66 -14.12 -2.51 -7.98
C VAL A 66 -14.63 -2.19 -9.37
N THR A 67 -14.16 -1.07 -9.90
CA THR A 67 -14.36 -0.69 -11.30
C THR A 67 -12.99 -0.64 -11.99
N VAL A 68 -12.91 -1.17 -13.21
CA VAL A 68 -11.68 -1.13 -14.01
C VAL A 68 -11.99 -0.50 -15.37
N ARG A 69 -11.29 0.58 -15.72
CA ARG A 69 -11.43 1.31 -16.99
C ARG A 69 -10.07 1.50 -17.63
N ALA A 70 -9.84 0.91 -18.81
CA ALA A 70 -8.48 0.78 -19.34
C ALA A 70 -7.53 0.35 -18.20
N ASP A 71 -6.37 0.94 -18.04
CA ASP A 71 -5.40 0.54 -17.03
C ASP A 71 -5.64 1.16 -15.64
N GLU A 72 -6.71 1.93 -15.48
CA GLU A 72 -7.14 2.49 -14.20
C GLU A 72 -7.97 1.48 -13.40
N VAL A 73 -7.61 1.33 -12.12
CA VAL A 73 -8.36 0.58 -11.11
C VAL A 73 -8.95 1.57 -10.12
N GLN A 74 -10.27 1.56 -10.00
CA GLN A 74 -11.02 2.34 -9.02
C GLN A 74 -11.61 1.40 -7.95
N LEU A 75 -11.44 1.78 -6.69
CA LEU A 75 -12.01 1.09 -5.54
C LEU A 75 -12.93 2.05 -4.80
N ASP A 76 -14.11 1.58 -4.42
CA ASP A 76 -15.09 2.35 -3.65
C ASP A 76 -15.83 1.42 -2.67
N PHE A 77 -15.59 1.59 -1.37
CA PHE A 77 -16.10 0.68 -0.35
C PHE A 77 -16.18 1.32 1.04
N PRO A 78 -17.06 0.82 1.93
CA PRO A 78 -17.08 1.22 3.33
C PRO A 78 -15.86 0.62 4.04
N ALA A 79 -14.91 1.45 4.44
CA ALA A 79 -13.70 1.02 5.15
C ALA A 79 -13.94 0.98 6.67
N LYS A 80 -12.86 0.90 7.45
CA LYS A 80 -12.90 0.86 8.92
C LYS A 80 -13.82 1.95 9.48
N SER A 81 -14.68 1.56 10.43
CA SER A 81 -15.69 2.43 11.06
C SER A 81 -16.77 2.95 10.10
N GLY A 82 -17.00 2.23 8.99
CA GLY A 82 -18.01 2.58 7.98
C GLY A 82 -17.66 3.79 7.12
N VAL A 83 -16.45 4.34 7.24
CA VAL A 83 -16.03 5.51 6.46
C VAL A 83 -15.84 5.09 5.00
N GLN A 84 -16.57 5.72 4.09
CA GLN A 84 -16.43 5.47 2.66
C GLN A 84 -15.01 5.82 2.19
N ARG A 85 -14.38 4.91 1.47
CA ARG A 85 -13.04 5.11 0.92
C ARG A 85 -13.07 4.87 -0.59
N THR A 86 -12.78 5.95 -1.31
CA THR A 86 -12.65 5.94 -2.77
C THR A 86 -11.19 6.21 -3.14
N LEU A 87 -10.63 5.37 -4.02
CA LEU A 87 -9.27 5.55 -4.54
C LEU A 87 -9.19 5.06 -5.98
N ALA A 88 -8.32 5.68 -6.76
CA ALA A 88 -8.00 5.29 -8.13
C ALA A 88 -6.48 5.30 -8.34
N PHE A 89 -5.98 4.35 -9.13
CA PHE A 89 -4.57 4.30 -9.53
C PHE A 89 -4.42 3.52 -10.83
N GLU A 90 -3.40 3.86 -11.62
CA GLU A 90 -3.07 3.18 -12.87
C GLU A 90 -2.14 1.97 -12.62
N ASP A 91 -2.55 0.80 -13.10
CA ASP A 91 -1.73 -0.40 -13.08
C ASP A 91 -2.26 -1.43 -14.09
N ALA A 92 -1.67 -1.45 -15.30
CA ALA A 92 -2.12 -2.30 -16.40
C ALA A 92 -2.14 -3.81 -16.06
N ALA A 93 -1.17 -4.29 -15.27
CA ALA A 93 -1.07 -5.69 -14.88
C ALA A 93 -2.17 -6.07 -13.88
N LEU A 94 -2.39 -5.21 -12.88
CA LEU A 94 -3.45 -5.38 -11.90
C LEU A 94 -4.84 -5.22 -12.53
N ALA A 95 -5.05 -4.21 -13.38
CA ALA A 95 -6.28 -4.01 -14.14
C ALA A 95 -6.64 -5.25 -14.96
N THR A 96 -5.66 -5.82 -15.66
CA THR A 96 -5.85 -7.06 -16.44
C THR A 96 -6.21 -8.25 -15.55
N ALA A 97 -5.55 -8.40 -14.40
CA ALA A 97 -5.87 -9.47 -13.45
C ALA A 97 -7.27 -9.29 -12.83
N LEU A 98 -7.63 -8.08 -12.41
CA LEU A 98 -8.94 -7.74 -11.84
C LEU A 98 -10.07 -7.97 -12.85
N ARG A 99 -9.92 -7.54 -14.11
CA ARG A 99 -10.92 -7.86 -15.16
C ARG A 99 -11.16 -9.36 -15.29
N SER A 100 -10.13 -10.19 -15.13
CA SER A 100 -10.27 -11.65 -15.14
C SER A 100 -11.06 -12.17 -13.94
N LEU A 101 -10.96 -11.53 -12.77
CA LEU A 101 -11.73 -11.89 -11.58
C LEU A 101 -13.18 -11.40 -11.68
N LEU A 102 -13.40 -10.19 -12.19
CA LEU A 102 -14.73 -9.58 -12.38
C LEU A 102 -15.58 -10.29 -13.45
N ARG A 103 -14.94 -10.92 -14.45
CA ARG A 103 -15.63 -11.71 -15.49
C ARG A 103 -15.86 -13.18 -15.13
N ALA A 104 -15.54 -13.60 -13.91
CA ALA A 104 -15.80 -14.98 -13.51
C ALA A 104 -17.30 -15.28 -13.45
N ASP A 105 -17.74 -16.26 -14.24
CA ASP A 105 -19.11 -16.78 -14.22
C ASP A 105 -19.36 -17.56 -12.93
N ALA A 106 -20.56 -17.38 -12.35
CA ALA A 106 -21.07 -18.08 -11.17
C ALA A 106 -20.02 -18.23 -10.04
N PRO A 107 -19.49 -17.12 -9.49
CA PRO A 107 -18.59 -17.22 -8.34
C PRO A 107 -19.35 -17.81 -7.14
N PRO A 108 -18.66 -18.47 -6.21
CA PRO A 108 -19.28 -19.04 -5.01
C PRO A 108 -19.83 -17.95 -4.06
N SER A 109 -19.41 -16.70 -4.24
CA SER A 109 -19.81 -15.53 -3.46
C SER A 109 -19.55 -14.24 -4.24
N ASP A 110 -20.00 -13.10 -3.70
CA ASP A 110 -19.74 -11.77 -4.26
C ASP A 110 -18.32 -11.25 -3.97
N ARG A 111 -17.47 -12.05 -3.30
CA ARG A 111 -16.09 -11.69 -2.96
C ARG A 111 -15.26 -11.50 -4.22
N LEU A 112 -14.40 -10.48 -4.19
CA LEU A 112 -13.49 -10.16 -5.28
C LEU A 112 -12.40 -11.23 -5.44
N LEU A 113 -11.80 -11.63 -4.32
CA LEU A 113 -10.61 -12.48 -4.28
C LEU A 113 -10.98 -13.95 -4.23
N VAL A 114 -11.38 -14.48 -5.39
CA VAL A 114 -11.72 -15.91 -5.57
C VAL A 114 -10.77 -16.54 -6.58
N TYR A 115 -10.11 -17.64 -6.17
CA TYR A 115 -9.27 -18.45 -7.05
C TYR A 115 -9.92 -19.78 -7.42
N ARG A 116 -9.46 -20.38 -8.51
CA ARG A 116 -9.92 -21.69 -9.00
C ARG A 116 -8.80 -22.73 -8.89
N ARG A 117 -9.12 -23.89 -8.34
CA ARG A 117 -8.22 -25.06 -8.24
C ARG A 117 -9.02 -26.34 -8.47
N GLY A 118 -8.60 -27.16 -9.43
CA GLY A 118 -9.24 -28.45 -9.70
C GLY A 118 -10.74 -28.34 -10.01
N GLY A 119 -11.14 -27.32 -10.78
CA GLY A 119 -12.54 -27.06 -11.12
C GLY A 119 -13.35 -26.32 -10.04
N LYS A 120 -12.93 -26.35 -8.78
CA LYS A 120 -13.58 -25.69 -7.64
C LYS A 120 -13.07 -24.26 -7.42
N CYS A 121 -13.90 -23.43 -6.80
CA CYS A 121 -13.59 -22.05 -6.43
C CYS A 121 -13.38 -21.94 -4.92
N PHE A 122 -12.45 -21.08 -4.51
CA PHE A 122 -12.06 -20.85 -3.13
C PHE A 122 -11.81 -19.36 -2.92
N GLU A 123 -12.21 -18.84 -1.77
CA GLU A 123 -11.89 -17.47 -1.38
C GLU A 123 -10.45 -17.37 -0.88
N VAL A 124 -9.86 -16.19 -1.06
CA VAL A 124 -8.62 -15.79 -0.39
C VAL A 124 -8.99 -15.05 0.88
N HIS A 125 -8.37 -15.45 1.99
CA HIS A 125 -8.54 -14.81 3.30
C HIS A 125 -7.32 -13.98 3.69
N ALA A 126 -7.44 -13.21 4.76
CA ALA A 126 -6.34 -12.38 5.25
C ALA A 126 -5.08 -13.20 5.56
N ASP A 127 -5.24 -14.39 6.11
CA ASP A 127 -4.12 -15.28 6.45
C ASP A 127 -3.39 -15.80 5.22
N ASP A 128 -4.10 -16.11 4.13
CA ASP A 128 -3.49 -16.52 2.87
C ASP A 128 -2.58 -15.41 2.30
N VAL A 129 -3.05 -14.17 2.35
CA VAL A 129 -2.29 -13.01 1.84
C VAL A 129 -1.08 -12.72 2.72
N ASN A 130 -1.22 -12.82 4.05
CA ASN A 130 -0.08 -12.68 4.97
C ASN A 130 0.95 -13.79 4.80
N ALA A 131 0.51 -15.05 4.68
CA ALA A 131 1.40 -16.17 4.41
C ALA A 131 2.17 -15.94 3.10
N ARG A 132 1.46 -15.52 2.04
CA ARG A 132 2.10 -15.21 0.75
C ARG A 132 3.07 -14.03 0.84
N PHE A 133 2.77 -13.02 1.66
CA PHE A 133 3.69 -11.91 1.88
C PHE A 133 4.98 -12.38 2.56
N LYS A 134 4.87 -13.21 3.60
CA LYS A 134 6.02 -13.77 4.33
C LYS A 134 6.92 -14.64 3.46
N ASP A 135 6.34 -15.47 2.59
CA ASP A 135 7.09 -16.30 1.64
C ASP A 135 8.09 -15.50 0.79
N VAL A 136 7.79 -14.22 0.54
CA VAL A 136 8.56 -13.36 -0.36
C VAL A 136 9.32 -12.27 0.41
N ALA A 137 8.78 -11.77 1.51
CA ALA A 137 9.33 -10.64 2.27
C ALA A 137 10.13 -11.06 3.51
N GLY A 138 9.94 -12.26 4.04
CA GLY A 138 10.49 -12.74 5.31
C GLY A 138 9.43 -12.94 6.40
N ASP A 139 9.66 -13.92 7.29
CA ASP A 139 8.70 -14.36 8.32
C ASP A 139 8.45 -13.33 9.42
N GLU A 140 9.40 -12.43 9.64
CA GLU A 140 9.31 -11.34 10.61
C GLU A 140 8.35 -10.21 10.17
N TYR A 141 7.88 -10.25 8.91
CA TYR A 141 7.06 -9.20 8.33
C TYR A 141 5.62 -9.61 8.08
N THR A 142 4.77 -8.59 8.00
CA THR A 142 3.35 -8.73 7.69
C THR A 142 2.95 -7.64 6.69
N VAL A 143 1.79 -7.80 6.04
CA VAL A 143 1.30 -6.76 5.13
C VAL A 143 0.99 -5.43 5.84
N LYS A 144 0.87 -5.43 7.17
CA LYS A 144 0.71 -4.21 7.96
C LYS A 144 1.94 -3.32 7.84
N ASP A 145 3.13 -3.91 7.70
CA ASP A 145 4.39 -3.18 7.61
C ASP A 145 4.50 -2.34 6.34
N LEU A 146 3.79 -2.74 5.27
CA LEU A 146 3.64 -1.90 4.06
C LEU A 146 3.08 -0.52 4.43
N ARG A 147 2.05 -0.45 5.29
CA ARG A 147 1.44 0.82 5.68
C ARG A 147 2.41 1.69 6.49
N THR A 148 3.23 1.09 7.35
CA THR A 148 4.26 1.78 8.13
C THR A 148 5.34 2.35 7.20
N TRP A 149 5.79 1.56 6.23
CA TRP A 149 6.76 1.99 5.23
C TRP A 149 6.23 3.16 4.39
N HIS A 150 5.03 3.01 3.82
CA HIS A 150 4.35 4.03 3.04
C HIS A 150 4.16 5.34 3.82
N ALA A 151 3.68 5.26 5.06
CA ALA A 151 3.52 6.42 5.91
C ALA A 151 4.84 7.19 6.10
N THR A 152 5.93 6.45 6.27
CA THR A 152 7.26 7.02 6.47
C THR A 152 7.80 7.65 5.19
N VAL A 153 7.55 7.04 4.02
CA VAL A 153 7.91 7.60 2.72
C VAL A 153 7.13 8.88 2.45
N ILE A 154 5.80 8.87 2.64
CA ILE A 154 4.95 10.06 2.48
C ILE A 154 5.44 11.18 3.40
N ALA A 155 5.70 10.88 4.67
CA ALA A 155 6.23 11.86 5.61
C ALA A 155 7.56 12.47 5.12
N ALA A 156 8.49 11.63 4.65
CA ALA A 156 9.79 12.10 4.17
C ALA A 156 9.68 12.97 2.91
N VAL A 157 8.76 12.66 2.00
CA VAL A 157 8.46 13.49 0.82
C VAL A 157 7.89 14.84 1.26
N ALA A 158 6.85 14.84 2.09
CA ALA A 158 6.20 16.06 2.55
C ALA A 158 7.16 16.98 3.33
N PHE A 159 8.00 16.43 4.21
CA PHE A 159 9.06 17.18 4.88
C PHE A 159 10.07 17.77 3.89
N ALA A 160 10.42 17.04 2.83
CA ALA A 160 11.35 17.55 1.82
C ALA A 160 10.74 18.67 0.96
N ASP A 161 9.44 18.62 0.67
CA ASP A 161 8.72 19.67 -0.05
C ASP A 161 8.52 20.93 0.79
N ILE A 162 8.27 20.79 2.10
CA ILE A 162 8.28 21.92 3.05
C ILE A 162 9.66 22.58 3.12
N GLY A 163 10.73 21.78 3.01
CA GLY A 163 12.11 22.27 3.01
C GLY A 163 12.69 22.49 4.41
N GLY A 164 13.59 23.46 4.56
CA GLY A 164 14.21 23.75 5.86
C GLY A 164 13.29 24.57 6.78
N ALA A 165 13.31 24.30 8.08
CA ALA A 165 12.60 25.09 9.08
C ALA A 165 13.57 25.74 10.07
N SER A 166 13.68 27.07 10.03
CA SER A 166 14.69 27.86 10.77
C SER A 166 14.40 28.01 12.26
N SER A 167 13.23 27.59 12.75
CA SER A 167 12.85 27.71 14.16
C SER A 167 12.12 26.47 14.68
N LYS A 168 12.15 26.26 16.00
CA LYS A 168 11.40 25.18 16.67
C LYS A 168 9.89 25.25 16.36
N ARG A 169 9.34 26.46 16.28
CA ARG A 169 7.93 26.69 15.93
C ARG A 169 7.63 26.25 14.50
N ALA A 170 8.48 26.62 13.56
CA ALA A 170 8.34 26.19 12.16
C ALA A 170 8.42 24.66 12.04
N ARG A 171 9.34 24.02 12.77
CA ARG A 171 9.47 22.55 12.78
C ARG A 171 8.24 21.84 13.34
N SER A 172 7.69 22.32 14.45
CA SER A 172 6.46 21.78 15.03
C SER A 172 5.23 21.99 14.12
N SER A 173 5.16 23.12 13.42
CA SER A 173 4.11 23.37 12.43
C SER A 173 4.19 22.39 11.27
N ALA A 174 5.40 22.21 10.71
CA ALA A 174 5.66 21.27 9.63
C ALA A 174 5.32 19.84 10.04
N GLU A 175 5.75 19.38 11.22
CA GLU A 175 5.39 18.05 11.73
C GLU A 175 3.86 17.89 11.80
N THR A 176 3.15 18.88 12.30
CA THR A 176 1.68 18.81 12.41
C THR A 176 1.02 18.71 11.03
N GLU A 177 1.49 19.49 10.06
CA GLU A 177 1.02 19.45 8.67
C GLU A 177 1.26 18.08 8.03
N VAL A 178 2.49 17.58 8.10
CA VAL A 178 2.88 16.27 7.56
C VAL A 178 2.07 15.14 8.20
N MET A 179 1.86 15.16 9.52
CA MET A 179 1.06 14.12 10.18
C MET A 179 -0.41 14.16 9.75
N ARG A 180 -0.97 15.33 9.42
CA ARG A 180 -2.34 15.43 8.87
C ARG A 180 -2.41 14.82 7.47
N GLU A 181 -1.43 15.08 6.64
CA GLU A 181 -1.34 14.50 5.29
C GLU A 181 -1.26 12.98 5.35
N VAL A 182 -0.30 12.44 6.11
CA VAL A 182 -0.15 10.98 6.30
C VAL A 182 -1.43 10.36 6.86
N ALA A 183 -2.06 11.01 7.84
CA ALA A 183 -3.30 10.55 8.44
C ALA A 183 -4.45 10.48 7.43
N SER A 184 -4.57 11.48 6.54
CA SER A 184 -5.54 11.51 5.46
C SER A 184 -5.35 10.31 4.53
N VAL A 185 -4.12 10.07 4.05
CA VAL A 185 -3.80 8.94 3.17
C VAL A 185 -4.11 7.61 3.85
N LEU A 186 -3.72 7.43 5.11
CA LEU A 186 -3.92 6.17 5.83
C LEU A 186 -5.37 5.95 6.30
N GLY A 187 -6.20 7.00 6.33
CA GLY A 187 -7.50 6.98 7.01
C GLY A 187 -7.34 6.70 8.52
N ASN A 188 -6.53 7.52 9.20
CA ASN A 188 -6.25 7.48 10.63
C ASN A 188 -6.30 8.91 11.22
N THR A 189 -6.10 9.08 12.52
CA THR A 189 -5.84 10.40 13.11
C THR A 189 -4.36 10.78 12.99
N PRO A 190 -4.00 12.08 12.99
CA PRO A 190 -2.60 12.53 12.98
C PRO A 190 -1.76 11.94 14.11
N GLN A 191 -2.35 11.82 15.31
CA GLN A 191 -1.68 11.21 16.45
C GLN A 191 -1.35 9.73 16.18
N VAL A 192 -2.29 8.97 15.63
CA VAL A 192 -2.08 7.54 15.30
C VAL A 192 -1.06 7.39 14.17
N ALA A 193 -1.10 8.23 13.14
CA ALA A 193 -0.09 8.25 12.09
C ALA A 193 1.31 8.44 12.66
N ARG A 194 1.48 9.44 13.54
CA ARG A 194 2.74 9.78 14.19
C ARG A 194 3.30 8.67 15.08
N THR A 195 2.47 8.07 15.94
CA THR A 195 2.96 7.13 16.96
C THR A 195 3.07 5.69 16.46
N SER A 196 2.31 5.32 15.44
CA SER A 196 2.13 3.92 15.05
C SER A 196 2.58 3.59 13.63
N TYR A 197 2.79 4.59 12.76
CA TYR A 197 3.09 4.35 11.34
C TYR A 197 4.34 5.07 10.84
N VAL A 198 4.58 6.33 11.24
CA VAL A 198 5.75 7.09 10.78
C VAL A 198 6.98 6.72 11.61
N ASP A 199 8.11 6.41 10.96
CA ASP A 199 9.39 6.29 11.65
C ASP A 199 9.80 7.63 12.28
N PRO A 200 9.98 7.72 13.60
CA PRO A 200 10.40 8.96 14.26
C PRO A 200 11.74 9.50 13.73
N ARG A 201 12.61 8.66 13.15
CA ARG A 201 13.88 9.07 12.57
C ARG A 201 13.72 10.02 11.38
N VAL A 202 12.60 9.96 10.64
CA VAL A 202 12.32 10.96 9.59
C VAL A 202 12.11 12.35 10.20
N ILE A 203 11.37 12.41 11.31
CA ILE A 203 11.12 13.67 12.04
C ILE A 203 12.44 14.19 12.61
N THR A 204 13.25 13.32 13.22
CA THR A 204 14.58 13.69 13.73
C THR A 204 15.52 14.18 12.62
N ALA A 205 15.48 13.56 11.43
CA ALA A 205 16.27 13.99 10.29
C ALA A 205 15.86 15.39 9.83
N PHE A 206 14.56 15.64 9.67
CA PHE A 206 14.03 16.97 9.34
C PHE A 206 14.41 18.02 10.40
N ASP A 207 14.31 17.67 11.68
CA ASP A 207 14.71 18.55 12.78
C ASP A 207 16.18 18.95 12.74
N SER A 208 17.04 18.09 12.18
CA SER A 208 18.46 18.34 11.95
C SER A 208 18.76 19.00 10.60
N GLY A 209 17.74 19.43 9.85
CA GLY A 209 17.89 20.05 8.53
C GLY A 209 18.22 19.06 7.40
N ARG A 210 18.04 17.75 7.62
CA ARG A 210 18.28 16.70 6.62
C ARG A 210 16.95 16.25 6.00
N THR A 211 16.89 16.22 4.67
CA THR A 211 15.72 15.75 3.93
C THR A 211 16.13 14.96 2.67
N ILE A 212 15.16 14.40 1.96
CA ILE A 212 15.38 13.72 0.67
C ILE A 212 15.26 14.65 -0.55
N ALA A 213 15.20 15.98 -0.36
CA ALA A 213 14.88 16.95 -1.42
C ALA A 213 15.77 16.81 -2.68
N SER A 214 17.07 16.56 -2.50
CA SER A 214 18.00 16.35 -3.63
C SER A 214 17.68 15.08 -4.44
N SER A 215 17.14 14.04 -3.79
CA SER A 215 16.72 12.81 -4.45
C SER A 215 15.35 12.98 -5.13
N LEU A 216 14.45 13.80 -4.59
CA LEU A 216 13.16 14.11 -5.23
C LEU A 216 13.35 14.79 -6.59
N GLN A 217 14.31 15.71 -6.71
CA GLN A 217 14.62 16.33 -8.01
C GLN A 217 15.04 15.32 -9.08
N ARG A 218 15.73 14.24 -8.68
CA ARG A 218 16.07 13.14 -9.57
C ARG A 218 14.86 12.25 -9.86
N ALA A 219 14.05 11.98 -8.85
CA ALA A 219 12.84 11.15 -8.96
C ALA A 219 11.86 11.74 -9.98
N ARG A 220 11.69 13.07 -10.01
CA ARG A 220 10.89 13.81 -11.00
C ARG A 220 11.33 13.65 -12.45
N ARG A 221 12.53 13.11 -12.70
CA ARG A 221 13.08 12.82 -14.04
C ARG A 221 13.02 11.34 -14.39
N ALA A 222 12.41 10.51 -13.54
CA ALA A 222 12.27 9.10 -13.79
C ALA A 222 11.34 8.85 -14.98
N SER A 223 11.59 7.75 -15.69
CA SER A 223 10.84 7.37 -16.88
C SER A 223 9.48 6.72 -16.58
N SER A 224 9.19 6.41 -15.32
CA SER A 224 7.95 5.79 -14.85
C SER A 224 7.72 6.05 -13.37
N GLU A 225 6.48 5.90 -12.91
CA GLU A 225 6.11 6.00 -11.49
C GLU A 225 6.85 4.99 -10.62
N ASP A 226 7.06 3.76 -11.12
CA ASP A 226 7.76 2.72 -10.37
C ASP A 226 9.25 3.09 -10.18
N ALA A 227 9.88 3.68 -11.21
CA ALA A 227 11.25 4.17 -11.12
C ALA A 227 11.37 5.41 -10.21
N GLU A 228 10.39 6.32 -10.26
CA GLU A 228 10.30 7.45 -9.34
C GLU A 228 10.23 6.96 -7.90
N ARG A 229 9.29 6.06 -7.62
CA ARG A 229 9.08 5.45 -6.31
C ARG A 229 10.33 4.78 -5.78
N GLU A 230 11.04 4.01 -6.60
CA GLU A 230 12.28 3.35 -6.20
C GLU A 230 13.39 4.35 -5.82
N VAL A 231 13.50 5.48 -6.54
CA VAL A 231 14.46 6.56 -6.20
C VAL A 231 14.11 7.18 -4.85
N VAL A 232 12.83 7.47 -4.61
CA VAL A 232 12.34 8.04 -3.35
C VAL A 232 12.58 7.07 -2.20
N GLU A 233 12.14 5.82 -2.33
CA GLU A 233 12.27 4.79 -1.31
C GLU A 233 13.73 4.55 -0.93
N ARG A 234 14.65 4.46 -1.91
CA ARG A 234 16.09 4.36 -1.63
C ARG A 234 16.64 5.59 -0.92
N ALA A 235 16.14 6.79 -1.22
CA ALA A 235 16.54 8.00 -0.51
C ALA A 235 16.10 7.97 0.96
N VAL A 236 14.88 7.50 1.23
CA VAL A 236 14.36 7.33 2.59
C VAL A 236 15.17 6.28 3.35
N ILE A 237 15.49 5.14 2.75
CA ILE A 237 16.36 4.12 3.37
C ILE A 237 17.71 4.74 3.80
N ARG A 238 18.35 5.51 2.90
CA ARG A 238 19.61 6.20 3.22
C ARG A 238 19.45 7.27 4.30
N LEU A 239 18.32 7.99 4.33
CA LEU A 239 18.02 8.98 5.37
C LEU A 239 17.92 8.31 6.75
N LEU A 240 17.25 7.16 6.83
CA LEU A 240 17.02 6.39 8.05
C LEU A 240 18.24 5.62 8.55
N GLY A 241 19.17 5.27 7.63
CA GLY A 241 20.43 4.59 7.96
C GLY A 241 21.53 5.50 8.51
N ARG A 242 21.29 6.81 8.62
CA ARG A 242 22.23 7.82 9.11
C ARG A 242 21.80 8.40 10.46
#